data_AF-A0AAW0IHF4-F1
#
_entry.id   AF-A0AAW0IHF4-F1
#
_cell.length_a   1.000
_cell.length_b   1.000
_cell.length_c   1.000
_cell.angle_alpha   90.00
_cell.angle_beta   90.00
_cell.angle_gamma   90.00
#
_symmetry.space_group_name_H-M   'P 1'
#
loop_
_entity.id
_entity.type
_entity.pdbx_description
1 polymer ?
#
loop_
_entity_poly.entity_id
_entity_poly.type
_entity_poly.pdbx_seq_one_letter_code
_entity_poly.pdbx_strand_id
1 'polypeptide(L)'
;MGCRAAFFFAVVFPVCMPPCSVHATCMENNTCVCNLNYEGDGITCTAVDFCKQNNGGCAKAAKCSQQGTQVSCSCKKGYQGDGHSCTEIDPCADGINGGCHEHATCRMTGPGRHKCECKSHYVGDGVNCEPEQLPLDRCLQDNGQCHPDANCADLHFQDTTVGVFHLRSPLGQYKLTFDKAKEACANEAATMATYNQLSYAQKASYHLCSAGWLESGRVAYPTTYASQKCGSNVVGIVDYGNRPNKSEMWDVFCYRMKDVNCTCKVGYVGDGFSCSGNMLQVLTSLSSLTDFLAEVLAYSNSSAQGRAFLKHLTDLSIRGTLFVPQNSRLMEKKSLSGRDIEHHLTNVSVSFYDDLVNGTVLTTRLGGQLFITSRQDQLHQETRFVDGRAILQWDIIASNGLIHVISEPLKAPHVPASPAHTGLGTGGICAVILVAGAIALVAYSYFRLNQRTTGFQRFESEEDIDVLAFGKQQPENIANPVYESSPSAPPEDSCDPFPDAEEQEVESSDPLGALRS
;
A
#
# COMPACT_ATOMS: atom_id res chain seq x y z
N MET A 1 118.37 -16.38 34.41
CA MET A 1 117.84 -15.34 33.51
C MET A 1 117.73 -15.93 32.11
N GLY A 2 116.56 -15.86 31.49
CA GLY A 2 116.34 -16.31 30.11
C GLY A 2 114.95 -15.87 29.66
N CYS A 3 114.85 -14.72 29.01
CA CYS A 3 113.61 -14.15 28.49
C CYS A 3 113.02 -15.04 27.38
N ARG A 4 111.75 -15.42 27.52
CA ARG A 4 110.95 -15.97 26.41
C ARG A 4 110.61 -14.83 25.45
N ALA A 5 111.10 -14.92 24.22
CA ALA A 5 110.73 -14.04 23.13
C ALA A 5 109.27 -14.31 22.71
N ALA A 6 108.43 -13.27 22.74
CA ALA A 6 107.12 -13.29 22.10
C ALA A 6 107.32 -12.99 20.60
N PHE A 7 107.03 -13.97 19.75
CA PHE A 7 106.94 -13.76 18.30
C PHE A 7 105.65 -13.02 17.98
N PHE A 8 105.74 -11.78 17.53
CA PHE A 8 104.66 -11.09 16.83
C PHE A 8 104.72 -11.51 15.36
N PHE A 9 103.75 -12.31 14.90
CA PHE A 9 103.51 -12.49 13.46
C PHE A 9 102.94 -11.18 12.91
N ALA A 10 103.66 -10.53 12.00
CA ALA A 10 103.11 -9.45 11.19
C ALA A 10 102.17 -10.09 10.14
N VAL A 11 100.87 -9.90 10.31
CA VAL A 11 99.87 -10.33 9.32
C VAL A 11 99.91 -9.36 8.14
N VAL A 12 100.32 -9.83 6.98
CA VAL A 12 100.29 -9.07 5.72
C VAL A 12 98.94 -9.33 5.07
N PHE A 13 98.10 -8.31 4.92
CA PHE A 13 96.82 -8.43 4.21
C PHE A 13 97.05 -8.29 2.70
N PRO A 14 96.46 -9.15 1.85
CA PRO A 14 96.58 -9.03 0.39
C PRO A 14 95.91 -7.74 -0.10
N VAL A 15 96.58 -7.02 -1.00
CA VAL A 15 96.07 -5.77 -1.61
C VAL A 15 95.76 -6.03 -3.08
N CYS A 16 94.49 -5.87 -3.46
CA CYS A 16 94.03 -6.13 -4.82
C CYS A 16 94.23 -4.90 -5.73
N MET A 17 94.57 -5.14 -7.00
CA MET A 17 94.56 -4.11 -8.06
C MET A 17 93.71 -4.57 -9.25
N PRO A 18 92.65 -3.81 -9.64
CA PRO A 18 92.14 -2.57 -9.02
C PRO A 18 91.61 -2.76 -7.58
N PRO A 19 91.48 -1.69 -6.77
CA PRO A 19 90.99 -1.81 -5.39
C PRO A 19 89.55 -2.32 -5.36
N CYS A 20 89.27 -3.22 -4.41
CA CYS A 20 87.93 -3.78 -4.21
C CYS A 20 86.93 -2.72 -3.72
N SER A 21 85.63 -3.05 -3.81
CA SER A 21 84.57 -2.25 -3.21
C SER A 21 84.80 -2.03 -1.70
N VAL A 22 84.26 -0.95 -1.14
CA VAL A 22 84.28 -0.69 0.32
C VAL A 22 83.58 -1.78 1.14
N HIS A 23 82.74 -2.59 0.49
CA HIS A 23 82.04 -3.73 1.07
C HIS A 23 82.54 -5.08 0.55
N ALA A 24 83.81 -5.17 0.14
CA ALA A 24 84.44 -6.41 -0.30
C ALA A 24 85.80 -6.64 0.37
N THR A 25 86.21 -7.90 0.45
CA THR A 25 87.53 -8.31 0.96
C THR A 25 88.37 -8.87 -0.19
N CYS A 26 89.64 -8.45 -0.25
CA CYS A 26 90.61 -8.97 -1.21
C CYS A 26 91.15 -10.33 -0.76
N MET A 27 91.20 -11.31 -1.66
CA MET A 27 91.76 -12.65 -1.43
C MET A 27 93.18 -12.77 -2.00
N GLU A 28 93.96 -13.77 -1.55
CA GLU A 28 95.37 -13.96 -1.95
C GLU A 28 95.59 -14.13 -3.46
N ASN A 29 94.56 -14.56 -4.20
CA ASN A 29 94.58 -14.73 -5.66
C ASN A 29 94.21 -13.48 -6.46
N ASN A 30 94.24 -12.29 -5.85
CA ASN A 30 93.81 -11.01 -6.44
C ASN A 30 92.33 -10.99 -6.87
N THR A 31 91.45 -11.74 -6.18
CA THR A 31 90.00 -11.68 -6.38
C THR A 31 89.32 -10.92 -5.25
N CYS A 32 88.34 -10.08 -5.60
CA CYS A 32 87.50 -9.38 -4.63
C CYS A 32 86.23 -10.20 -4.38
N VAL A 33 85.90 -10.42 -3.11
CA VAL A 33 84.67 -11.12 -2.71
C VAL A 33 83.84 -10.17 -1.85
N CYS A 34 82.57 -9.96 -2.19
CA CYS A 34 81.68 -9.13 -1.38
C CYS A 34 81.57 -9.68 0.04
N ASN A 35 81.54 -8.77 1.02
CA ASN A 35 81.39 -9.09 2.42
C ASN A 35 80.00 -9.70 2.68
N LEU A 36 79.85 -10.40 3.80
CA LEU A 36 78.58 -10.98 4.22
C LEU A 36 77.46 -9.91 4.17
N ASN A 37 76.30 -10.27 3.62
CA ASN A 37 75.13 -9.40 3.38
C ASN A 37 75.24 -8.43 2.19
N TYR A 38 76.28 -8.57 1.36
CA TYR A 38 76.43 -7.86 0.10
C TYR A 38 76.56 -8.84 -1.07
N GLU A 39 76.02 -8.47 -2.23
CA GLU A 39 76.09 -9.22 -3.48
C GLU A 39 76.67 -8.35 -4.60
N GLY A 40 77.31 -8.99 -5.58
CA GLY A 40 77.97 -8.32 -6.70
C GLY A 40 79.22 -9.03 -7.18
N ASP A 41 80.05 -8.32 -7.95
CA ASP A 41 81.27 -8.84 -8.58
C ASP A 41 82.55 -8.61 -7.75
N GLY A 42 82.42 -8.09 -6.53
CA GLY A 42 83.54 -7.76 -5.64
C GLY A 42 84.14 -6.36 -5.86
N ILE A 43 83.93 -5.77 -7.04
CA ILE A 43 84.32 -4.37 -7.33
C ILE A 43 83.14 -3.44 -7.06
N THR A 44 81.93 -3.87 -7.39
CA THR A 44 80.66 -3.24 -7.04
C THR A 44 79.86 -4.21 -6.17
N CYS A 45 79.77 -3.92 -4.88
CA CYS A 45 78.98 -4.71 -3.95
C CYS A 45 77.80 -3.87 -3.43
N THR A 46 76.59 -4.36 -3.63
CA THR A 46 75.35 -3.76 -3.12
C THR A 46 74.78 -4.63 -2.01
N ALA A 47 74.11 -4.02 -1.04
CA ALA A 47 73.45 -4.78 0.01
C ALA A 47 72.42 -5.74 -0.61
N VAL A 48 72.41 -6.99 -0.15
CA VAL A 48 71.43 -7.99 -0.59
C VAL A 48 70.03 -7.47 -0.29
N ASP A 49 69.11 -7.65 -1.24
CA ASP A 49 67.71 -7.26 -1.05
C ASP A 49 66.99 -8.26 -0.13
N PHE A 50 67.10 -8.04 1.18
CA PHE A 50 66.47 -8.86 2.20
C PHE A 50 64.96 -8.83 2.10
N CYS A 51 64.35 -7.72 1.68
CA CYS A 51 62.90 -7.65 1.51
C CYS A 51 62.38 -8.57 0.40
N LYS A 52 63.18 -8.88 -0.63
CA LYS A 52 62.83 -9.91 -1.62
C LYS A 52 62.98 -11.33 -1.08
N GLN A 53 63.83 -11.54 -0.08
CA GLN A 53 64.08 -12.84 0.53
C GLN A 53 63.22 -13.01 1.80
N ASN A 54 62.17 -13.83 1.72
CA ASN A 54 61.27 -14.09 2.85
C ASN A 54 60.72 -12.81 3.53
N ASN A 55 60.43 -11.78 2.73
CA ASN A 55 59.93 -10.46 3.19
C ASN A 55 60.83 -9.83 4.29
N GLY A 56 62.14 -10.05 4.25
CA GLY A 56 63.09 -9.55 5.26
C GLY A 56 62.87 -10.10 6.67
N GLY A 57 62.15 -11.23 6.81
CA GLY A 57 61.73 -11.76 8.11
C GLY A 57 60.55 -11.01 8.75
N CYS A 58 59.90 -10.09 8.02
CA CYS A 58 58.69 -9.43 8.47
C CYS A 58 57.47 -10.37 8.41
N ALA A 59 56.45 -10.10 9.24
CA ALA A 59 55.18 -10.83 9.18
C ALA A 59 54.55 -10.77 7.78
N LYS A 60 53.74 -11.77 7.41
CA LYS A 60 52.98 -11.76 6.15
C LYS A 60 52.06 -10.54 6.02
N ALA A 61 51.54 -10.06 7.14
CA ALA A 61 50.72 -8.85 7.22
C ALA A 61 51.53 -7.56 7.47
N ALA A 62 52.85 -7.57 7.25
CA ALA A 62 53.72 -6.40 7.34
C ALA A 62 54.30 -6.00 5.99
N LYS A 63 54.72 -4.73 5.90
CA LYS A 63 55.54 -4.17 4.82
C LYS A 63 57.00 -4.15 5.28
N CYS A 64 57.86 -4.71 4.44
CA CYS A 64 59.32 -4.64 4.61
C CYS A 64 59.86 -3.37 3.94
N SER A 65 60.71 -2.64 4.64
CA SER A 65 61.58 -1.60 4.09
C SER A 65 63.02 -1.88 4.51
N GLN A 66 64.00 -1.48 3.68
CA GLN A 66 65.41 -1.66 4.01
C GLN A 66 66.23 -0.43 3.63
N GLN A 67 67.26 -0.15 4.41
CA GLN A 67 68.28 0.87 4.13
C GLN A 67 69.66 0.25 4.33
N GLY A 68 70.39 0.00 3.24
CA GLY A 68 71.61 -0.81 3.28
C GLY A 68 71.29 -2.23 3.76
N THR A 69 71.96 -2.68 4.82
CA THR A 69 71.71 -4.00 5.44
C THR A 69 70.68 -3.96 6.57
N GLN A 70 70.14 -2.80 6.92
CA GLN A 70 69.14 -2.67 7.99
C GLN A 70 67.73 -2.87 7.42
N VAL A 71 67.02 -3.88 7.93
CA VAL A 71 65.61 -4.16 7.61
C VAL A 71 64.71 -3.55 8.67
N SER A 72 63.59 -2.98 8.26
CA SER A 72 62.54 -2.45 9.12
C SER A 72 61.18 -3.01 8.67
N CYS A 73 60.39 -3.46 9.63
CA CYS A 73 59.09 -4.06 9.40
C CYS A 73 57.99 -3.17 9.98
N SER A 74 56.90 -2.98 9.23
CA SER A 74 55.74 -2.22 9.70
C SER A 74 54.44 -2.94 9.35
N CYS A 75 53.52 -3.10 10.31
CA CYS A 75 52.25 -3.76 10.03
C CYS A 75 51.45 -3.01 8.94
N LYS A 76 50.75 -3.77 8.10
CA LYS A 76 49.81 -3.22 7.10
C LYS A 76 48.64 -2.54 7.81
N LYS A 77 47.95 -1.63 7.12
CA LYS A 77 46.76 -0.96 7.64
C LYS A 77 45.72 -1.99 8.10
N GLY A 78 45.17 -1.81 9.31
CA GLY A 78 44.21 -2.74 9.92
C GLY A 78 44.85 -3.85 10.76
N TYR A 79 46.19 -3.85 10.89
CA TYR A 79 46.94 -4.76 11.74
C TYR A 79 47.77 -3.98 12.77
N GLN A 80 48.01 -4.59 13.94
CA GLN A 80 48.83 -4.04 15.02
C GLN A 80 49.94 -5.01 15.43
N GLY A 81 51.03 -4.48 15.97
CA GLY A 81 52.18 -5.25 16.44
C GLY A 81 53.52 -4.58 16.09
N ASP A 82 54.60 -5.34 16.17
CA ASP A 82 55.99 -4.86 15.99
C ASP A 82 56.50 -4.97 14.54
N GLY A 83 55.66 -5.42 13.60
CA GLY A 83 56.03 -5.64 12.21
C GLY A 83 56.59 -7.05 11.92
N HIS A 84 57.11 -7.75 12.93
CA HIS A 84 57.50 -9.15 12.84
C HIS A 84 56.37 -10.10 13.30
N SER A 85 55.53 -9.61 14.19
CA SER A 85 54.24 -10.16 14.57
C SER A 85 53.18 -9.10 14.34
N CYS A 86 52.20 -9.40 13.48
CA CYS A 86 51.09 -8.50 13.18
C CYS A 86 49.77 -9.25 13.36
N THR A 87 48.94 -8.78 14.29
CA THR A 87 47.60 -9.30 14.53
C THR A 87 46.55 -8.36 13.97
N GLU A 88 45.41 -8.92 13.57
CA GLU A 88 44.29 -8.12 13.08
C GLU A 88 43.77 -7.23 14.20
N ILE A 89 43.54 -5.95 13.89
CA ILE A 89 42.84 -5.06 14.79
C ILE A 89 41.36 -5.41 14.67
N ASP A 90 40.76 -5.91 15.75
CA ASP A 90 39.31 -6.06 15.85
C ASP A 90 38.71 -4.76 16.39
N PRO A 91 38.01 -3.96 15.55
CA PRO A 91 37.40 -2.73 16.02
C PRO A 91 36.27 -2.97 17.02
N CYS A 92 35.67 -4.16 17.07
CA CYS A 92 34.57 -4.46 17.99
C CYS A 92 35.06 -4.78 19.41
N ALA A 93 36.35 -5.08 19.57
CA ALA A 93 36.97 -5.42 20.86
C ALA A 93 37.61 -4.20 21.56
N ASP A 94 37.21 -2.98 21.17
CA ASP A 94 37.77 -1.71 21.69
C ASP A 94 37.16 -1.25 23.03
N GLY A 95 36.17 -1.97 23.54
CA GLY A 95 35.45 -1.63 24.77
C GLY A 95 34.32 -0.61 24.61
N ILE A 96 34.10 -0.10 23.38
CA ILE A 96 33.01 0.83 23.03
C ILE A 96 32.16 0.30 21.87
N ASN A 97 32.16 -1.03 21.67
CA ASN A 97 31.39 -1.72 20.62
C ASN A 97 31.70 -1.20 19.21
N GLY A 98 32.96 -0.81 18.93
CA GLY A 98 33.37 -0.28 17.63
C GLY A 98 32.70 1.03 17.22
N GLY A 99 32.06 1.74 18.16
CA GLY A 99 31.26 2.94 17.86
C GLY A 99 29.86 2.63 17.29
N CYS A 100 29.39 1.39 17.39
CA CYS A 100 28.01 1.03 17.06
C CYS A 100 27.03 1.50 18.16
N HIS A 101 25.75 1.65 17.79
CA HIS A 101 24.68 1.98 18.75
C HIS A 101 24.60 0.96 19.90
N GLU A 102 24.10 1.35 21.07
CA GLU A 102 23.88 0.42 22.20
C GLU A 102 22.90 -0.72 21.84
N HIS A 103 21.97 -0.41 20.94
CA HIS A 103 21.01 -1.35 20.35
C HIS A 103 21.49 -1.95 19.02
N ALA A 104 22.79 -1.94 18.76
CA ALA A 104 23.41 -2.59 17.61
C ALA A 104 24.48 -3.60 18.04
N THR A 105 24.75 -4.56 17.15
CA THR A 105 25.83 -5.53 17.26
C THR A 105 26.94 -5.15 16.29
N CYS A 106 28.16 -5.02 16.80
CA CYS A 106 29.35 -4.85 15.97
C CYS A 106 29.80 -6.21 15.41
N ARG A 107 30.02 -6.28 14.10
CA ARG A 107 30.62 -7.45 13.43
C ARG A 107 31.87 -7.05 12.66
N MET A 108 33.00 -7.66 12.98
CA MET A 108 34.23 -7.48 12.21
C MET A 108 34.02 -7.98 10.77
N THR A 109 34.40 -7.17 9.79
CA THR A 109 34.31 -7.50 8.36
C THR A 109 35.69 -7.64 7.70
N GLY A 110 36.74 -7.50 8.49
CA GLY A 110 38.13 -7.70 8.12
C GLY A 110 39.07 -6.89 9.02
N PRO A 111 40.39 -6.94 8.75
CA PRO A 111 41.39 -6.27 9.58
C PRO A 111 41.13 -4.77 9.71
N GLY A 112 40.87 -4.29 10.92
CA GLY A 112 40.56 -2.90 11.21
C GLY A 112 39.25 -2.39 10.60
N ARG A 113 38.33 -3.29 10.20
CA ARG A 113 37.03 -2.93 9.62
C ARG A 113 35.89 -3.67 10.33
N HIS A 114 34.79 -2.96 10.56
CA HIS A 114 33.59 -3.52 11.17
C HIS A 114 32.35 -3.03 10.44
N LYS A 115 31.21 -3.64 10.76
CA LYS A 115 29.87 -3.19 10.37
C LYS A 115 28.97 -3.26 11.60
N CYS A 116 28.13 -2.26 11.78
CA CYS A 116 27.10 -2.25 12.81
C CYS A 116 25.78 -2.76 12.23
N GLU A 117 25.09 -3.63 12.94
CA GLU A 117 23.76 -4.14 12.57
C GLU A 117 22.82 -3.95 13.77
N CYS A 118 21.70 -3.24 13.58
CA CYS A 118 20.73 -3.05 14.67
C CYS A 118 20.20 -4.41 15.16
N LYS A 119 19.97 -4.51 16.47
CA LYS A 119 19.38 -5.70 17.12
C LYS A 119 17.92 -5.89 16.69
N SER A 120 17.35 -7.06 17.02
CA SER A 120 15.93 -7.33 16.78
C SER A 120 15.04 -6.23 17.37
N HIS A 121 14.00 -5.84 16.64
CA HIS A 121 13.07 -4.76 16.97
C HIS A 121 13.66 -3.34 16.93
N TYR A 122 14.84 -3.17 16.33
CA TYR A 122 15.40 -1.86 16.02
C TYR A 122 15.68 -1.73 14.53
N VAL A 123 15.55 -0.51 14.01
CA VAL A 123 15.83 -0.15 12.63
C VAL A 123 16.80 1.03 12.58
N GLY A 124 17.67 1.03 11.58
CA GLY A 124 18.68 2.05 11.42
C GLY A 124 19.93 1.52 10.76
N ASP A 125 20.96 2.37 10.71
CA ASP A 125 22.22 2.08 10.04
C ASP A 125 23.24 1.34 10.91
N GLY A 126 22.84 0.95 12.13
CA GLY A 126 23.70 0.32 13.13
C GLY A 126 24.49 1.30 13.99
N VAL A 127 24.68 2.56 13.57
CA VAL A 127 25.29 3.62 14.39
C VAL A 127 24.20 4.40 15.13
N ASN A 128 23.06 4.59 14.48
CA ASN A 128 21.82 5.09 15.07
C ASN A 128 20.76 4.00 14.87
N CYS A 129 20.21 3.49 15.97
CA CYS A 129 19.16 2.48 15.93
C CYS A 129 17.98 2.96 16.76
N GLU A 130 16.81 3.04 16.13
CA GLU A 130 15.56 3.42 16.77
C GLU A 130 14.64 2.20 16.89
N PRO A 131 13.74 2.16 17.88
CA PRO A 131 12.74 1.10 17.95
C PRO A 131 11.97 1.00 16.64
N GLU A 132 11.81 -0.21 16.13
CA GLU A 132 11.04 -0.48 14.93
C GLU A 132 9.57 -0.14 15.19
N GLN A 133 9.09 0.90 14.51
CA GLN A 133 7.69 1.28 14.47
C GLN A 133 7.16 0.86 13.11
N LEU A 134 6.38 -0.22 13.10
CA LEU A 134 5.70 -0.64 11.89
C LEU A 134 4.79 0.50 11.40
N PRO A 135 4.72 0.76 10.09
CA PRO A 135 3.76 1.71 9.54
C PRO A 135 2.36 1.34 10.05
N LEU A 136 1.74 2.24 10.82
CA LEU A 136 0.41 2.01 11.35
C LEU A 136 -0.59 2.11 10.21
N ASP A 137 -1.42 1.08 10.05
CA ASP A 137 -2.59 1.18 9.18
C ASP A 137 -3.53 2.25 9.76
N ARG A 138 -3.60 3.41 9.09
CA ARG A 138 -4.43 4.53 9.55
C ARG A 138 -5.92 4.20 9.48
N CYS A 139 -6.33 3.20 8.71
CA CYS A 139 -7.72 2.74 8.73
C CYS A 139 -8.11 2.10 10.08
N LEU A 140 -7.13 1.62 10.87
CA LEU A 140 -7.38 1.14 12.23
C LEU A 140 -7.58 2.30 13.23
N GLN A 141 -7.25 3.53 12.85
CA GLN A 141 -7.41 4.73 13.67
C GLN A 141 -8.52 5.60 13.09
N ASP A 142 -9.67 5.69 13.78
CA ASP A 142 -10.80 6.53 13.35
C ASP A 142 -11.24 6.29 11.88
N ASN A 143 -11.17 5.04 11.40
CA ASN A 143 -11.44 4.65 10.01
C ASN A 143 -10.66 5.50 8.97
N GLY A 144 -9.46 5.97 9.31
CA GLY A 144 -8.68 6.87 8.46
C GLY A 144 -9.34 8.24 8.22
N GLN A 145 -10.26 8.67 9.10
CA GLN A 145 -11.16 9.83 8.89
C GLN A 145 -12.14 9.66 7.71
N CYS A 146 -12.29 8.45 7.15
CA CYS A 146 -13.34 8.16 6.20
C CYS A 146 -14.72 8.22 6.88
N HIS A 147 -15.77 8.51 6.10
CA HIS A 147 -17.14 8.46 6.61
C HIS A 147 -17.44 7.10 7.26
N PRO A 148 -18.26 7.00 8.32
CA PRO A 148 -18.63 5.70 8.93
C PRO A 148 -19.26 4.72 7.94
N ASP A 149 -19.94 5.25 6.92
CA ASP A 149 -20.52 4.49 5.81
C ASP A 149 -19.58 4.35 4.59
N ALA A 150 -18.28 4.56 4.77
CA ALA A 150 -17.25 4.30 3.78
C ALA A 150 -16.31 3.17 4.22
N ASN A 151 -15.75 2.48 3.24
CA ASN A 151 -14.62 1.58 3.41
C ASN A 151 -13.32 2.39 3.28
N CYS A 152 -12.38 2.16 4.20
CA CYS A 152 -11.05 2.76 4.19
C CYS A 152 -10.02 1.78 3.63
N ALA A 153 -9.12 2.28 2.79
CA ALA A 153 -7.91 1.58 2.39
C ALA A 153 -6.68 2.49 2.57
N ASP A 154 -5.75 2.10 3.44
CA ASP A 154 -4.51 2.83 3.63
C ASP A 154 -3.54 2.51 2.48
N LEU A 155 -3.45 3.43 1.52
CA LEU A 155 -2.58 3.29 0.34
C LEU A 155 -1.08 3.32 0.69
N HIS A 156 -0.73 3.77 1.89
CA HIS A 156 0.64 3.77 2.38
C HIS A 156 1.03 2.38 2.90
N PHE A 157 0.11 1.69 3.57
CA PHE A 157 0.34 0.34 4.10
C PHE A 157 0.21 -0.76 3.01
N GLN A 158 -0.69 -0.56 2.05
CA GLN A 158 -0.95 -1.54 0.99
C GLN A 158 0.03 -1.46 -0.20
N ASP A 159 0.90 -0.44 -0.23
CA ASP A 159 1.94 -0.32 -1.25
C ASP A 159 3.24 -0.99 -0.83
N THR A 160 3.82 -1.77 -1.75
CA THR A 160 5.12 -2.46 -1.60
C THR A 160 6.30 -1.53 -1.29
N THR A 161 6.12 -0.22 -1.41
CA THR A 161 7.17 0.77 -1.17
C THR A 161 6.94 1.66 0.05
N VAL A 162 5.80 1.53 0.74
CA VAL A 162 5.49 2.29 1.98
C VAL A 162 5.77 3.79 1.80
N GLY A 163 5.29 4.36 0.68
CA GLY A 163 5.45 5.78 0.34
C GLY A 163 6.85 6.20 -0.16
N VAL A 164 7.85 5.31 -0.11
CA VAL A 164 9.16 5.57 -0.72
C VAL A 164 9.07 5.36 -2.23
N PHE A 165 9.71 6.23 -3.00
CA PHE A 165 9.83 6.06 -4.45
C PHE A 165 11.18 6.59 -4.91
N HIS A 166 11.66 6.09 -6.06
CA HIS A 166 12.93 6.47 -6.62
C HIS A 166 12.75 7.45 -7.77
N LEU A 167 13.50 8.55 -7.75
CA LEU A 167 13.55 9.52 -8.83
C LEU A 167 14.93 9.53 -9.49
N ARG A 168 14.89 9.63 -10.82
CA ARG A 168 16.06 9.80 -11.68
C ARG A 168 15.96 11.16 -12.37
N SER A 169 17.11 11.80 -12.60
CA SER A 169 17.15 13.02 -13.39
C SER A 169 16.60 12.79 -14.80
N PRO A 170 15.92 13.78 -15.40
CA PRO A 170 15.59 13.76 -16.83
C PRO A 170 16.82 13.60 -17.75
N LEU A 171 18.02 13.96 -17.26
CA LEU A 171 19.29 13.82 -17.98
C LEU A 171 19.89 12.41 -17.92
N GLY A 172 19.23 11.47 -17.23
CA GLY A 172 19.66 10.09 -17.08
C GLY A 172 20.14 9.73 -15.67
N GLN A 173 20.71 8.53 -15.55
CA GLN A 173 21.13 7.94 -14.27
C GLN A 173 22.33 8.68 -13.67
N TYR A 174 22.29 8.89 -12.36
CA TYR A 174 23.36 9.50 -11.56
C TYR A 174 23.73 10.90 -12.06
N LYS A 175 22.72 11.79 -12.12
CA LYS A 175 22.85 13.18 -12.56
C LYS A 175 22.29 14.20 -11.57
N LEU A 176 21.96 13.79 -10.34
CA LEU A 176 21.52 14.69 -9.28
C LEU A 176 22.62 14.85 -8.22
N THR A 177 23.04 16.10 -7.99
CA THR A 177 23.77 16.47 -6.77
C THR A 177 22.81 16.44 -5.58
N PHE A 178 23.33 16.48 -4.35
CA PHE A 178 22.50 16.40 -3.15
C PHE A 178 21.40 17.48 -3.13
N ASP A 179 21.75 18.74 -3.42
CA ASP A 179 20.78 19.85 -3.42
C ASP A 179 19.72 19.70 -4.53
N LYS A 180 20.14 19.26 -5.72
CA LYS A 180 19.22 18.98 -6.84
C LYS A 180 18.31 17.79 -6.56
N ALA A 181 18.81 16.78 -5.86
CA ALA A 181 18.03 15.64 -5.42
C ALA A 181 16.95 16.06 -4.41
N LYS A 182 17.28 16.93 -3.45
CA LYS A 182 16.33 17.50 -2.51
C LYS A 182 15.23 18.29 -3.22
N GLU A 183 15.61 19.16 -4.16
CA GLU A 183 14.67 19.94 -4.98
C GLU A 183 13.78 19.02 -5.84
N ALA A 184 14.35 17.96 -6.43
CA ALA A 184 13.59 17.00 -7.22
C ALA A 184 12.50 16.30 -6.40
N CYS A 185 12.78 15.90 -5.15
CA CYS A 185 11.72 15.37 -4.28
C CYS A 185 10.66 16.42 -3.95
N ALA A 186 11.08 17.67 -3.66
CA ALA A 186 10.15 18.75 -3.32
C ALA A 186 9.17 19.06 -4.47
N ASN A 187 9.65 19.01 -5.72
CA ASN A 187 8.82 19.20 -6.92
C ASN A 187 7.73 18.12 -7.09
N GLU A 188 7.91 16.94 -6.48
CA GLU A 188 6.92 15.86 -6.43
C GLU A 188 6.04 15.89 -5.16
N ALA A 189 6.01 17.04 -4.46
CA ALA A 189 5.37 17.22 -3.15
C ALA A 189 5.85 16.17 -2.12
N ALA A 190 7.13 15.82 -2.17
CA ALA A 190 7.76 14.81 -1.33
C ALA A 190 9.00 15.37 -0.62
N THR A 191 9.51 14.63 0.37
CA THR A 191 10.80 14.89 0.99
C THR A 191 11.80 13.83 0.56
N MET A 192 13.09 14.04 0.81
CA MET A 192 14.05 12.94 0.69
C MET A 192 13.71 11.86 1.71
N ALA A 193 13.82 10.58 1.32
CA ALA A 193 13.57 9.48 2.22
C ALA A 193 14.67 9.39 3.30
N THR A 194 14.27 9.06 4.52
CA THR A 194 15.20 8.71 5.59
C THR A 194 15.72 7.28 5.39
N TYR A 195 16.80 6.93 6.11
CA TYR A 195 17.29 5.55 6.10
C TYR A 195 16.23 4.57 6.61
N ASN A 196 15.53 4.93 7.69
CA ASN A 196 14.50 4.10 8.30
C ASN A 196 13.32 3.90 7.35
N GLN A 197 12.87 4.95 6.66
CA GLN A 197 11.84 4.84 5.63
C GLN A 197 12.25 3.91 4.49
N LEU A 198 13.49 4.02 3.99
CA LEU A 198 14.00 3.10 2.98
C LEU A 198 14.08 1.65 3.50
N SER A 199 14.45 1.47 4.76
CA SER A 199 14.48 0.16 5.42
C SER A 199 13.07 -0.45 5.56
N TYR A 200 12.06 0.35 5.89
CA TYR A 200 10.67 -0.12 5.93
C TYR A 200 10.16 -0.50 4.55
N ALA A 201 10.44 0.31 3.53
CA ALA A 201 10.13 -0.01 2.14
C ALA A 201 10.80 -1.32 1.71
N GLN A 202 12.06 -1.55 2.07
CA GLN A 202 12.77 -2.81 1.81
C GLN A 202 12.07 -4.00 2.49
N LYS A 203 11.68 -3.88 3.76
CA LYS A 203 10.93 -4.92 4.47
C LYS A 203 9.55 -5.18 3.83
N ALA A 204 8.94 -4.16 3.23
CA ALA A 204 7.72 -4.25 2.42
C ALA A 204 7.95 -4.76 0.99
N SER A 205 9.11 -5.36 0.71
CA SER A 205 9.49 -5.96 -0.58
C SER A 205 9.92 -4.98 -1.69
N TYR A 206 10.22 -3.70 -1.37
CA TYR A 206 10.81 -2.78 -2.34
C TYR A 206 12.26 -3.12 -2.69
N HIS A 207 12.49 -3.57 -3.93
CA HIS A 207 13.80 -3.92 -4.47
C HIS A 207 14.22 -2.93 -5.56
N LEU A 208 15.38 -2.29 -5.44
CA LEU A 208 15.92 -1.45 -6.52
C LEU A 208 17.44 -1.42 -6.53
N CYS A 209 18.01 -1.69 -7.70
CA CYS A 209 19.46 -1.80 -7.93
C CYS A 209 20.09 -0.49 -8.42
N SER A 210 19.69 0.64 -7.84
CA SER A 210 20.22 1.96 -8.19
C SER A 210 20.39 2.78 -6.94
N ALA A 211 21.64 3.23 -6.72
CA ALA A 211 22.02 3.98 -5.55
C ALA A 211 21.48 5.41 -5.62
N GLY A 212 20.85 5.86 -4.54
CA GLY A 212 20.25 7.17 -4.46
C GLY A 212 20.61 7.90 -3.17
N TRP A 213 20.56 9.21 -3.23
CA TRP A 213 20.64 10.08 -2.07
C TRP A 213 19.49 9.83 -1.09
N LEU A 214 19.81 9.90 0.21
CA LEU A 214 18.90 9.93 1.35
C LEU A 214 19.06 11.24 2.12
N GLU A 215 18.06 11.58 2.95
CA GLU A 215 17.95 12.86 3.66
C GLU A 215 19.24 13.31 4.37
N SER A 216 19.95 12.39 5.04
CA SER A 216 21.20 12.68 5.76
C SER A 216 22.42 12.93 4.85
N GLY A 217 22.24 12.89 3.53
CA GLY A 217 23.32 12.92 2.55
C GLY A 217 24.11 11.62 2.48
N ARG A 218 23.46 10.53 2.90
CA ARG A 218 23.87 9.15 2.68
C ARG A 218 23.45 8.68 1.30
N VAL A 219 24.18 7.70 0.77
CA VAL A 219 23.81 7.02 -0.48
C VAL A 219 23.58 5.54 -0.18
N ALA A 220 22.43 5.02 -0.56
CA ALA A 220 22.08 3.63 -0.35
C ALA A 220 21.05 3.15 -1.38
N TYR A 221 20.74 1.85 -1.38
CA TYR A 221 19.60 1.28 -2.10
C TYR A 221 19.08 -0.02 -1.45
N PRO A 222 17.79 -0.36 -1.62
CA PRO A 222 17.18 -1.52 -0.98
C PRO A 222 17.27 -2.77 -1.86
N THR A 223 17.55 -3.91 -1.23
CA THR A 223 17.57 -5.24 -1.86
C THR A 223 16.75 -6.22 -1.03
N THR A 224 15.75 -6.86 -1.63
CA THR A 224 14.82 -7.78 -0.93
C THR A 224 15.05 -9.25 -1.25
N TYR A 225 15.87 -9.52 -2.26
CA TYR A 225 16.29 -10.85 -2.65
C TYR A 225 17.76 -10.81 -3.09
N ALA A 226 18.47 -11.91 -2.89
CA ALA A 226 19.88 -12.00 -3.24
C ALA A 226 20.06 -11.95 -4.76
N SER A 227 20.96 -11.09 -5.24
CA SER A 227 21.31 -10.99 -6.65
C SER A 227 22.79 -10.67 -6.85
N GLN A 228 23.46 -11.40 -7.73
CA GLN A 228 24.88 -11.17 -7.97
C GLN A 228 25.12 -9.87 -8.75
N LYS A 229 24.12 -9.43 -9.54
CA LYS A 229 24.15 -8.17 -10.30
C LYS A 229 23.67 -6.97 -9.47
N CYS A 230 23.17 -7.20 -8.25
CA CYS A 230 22.54 -6.17 -7.44
C CYS A 230 22.75 -6.46 -5.95
N GLY A 231 23.57 -5.63 -5.30
CA GLY A 231 23.92 -5.82 -3.89
C GLY A 231 24.89 -6.98 -3.62
N SER A 232 25.50 -7.60 -4.63
CA SER A 232 26.48 -8.69 -4.45
C SER A 232 25.97 -9.83 -3.57
N ASN A 233 24.72 -10.27 -3.79
CA ASN A 233 24.00 -11.27 -2.99
C ASN A 233 23.64 -10.86 -1.55
N VAL A 234 23.78 -9.59 -1.19
CA VAL A 234 23.30 -9.07 0.10
C VAL A 234 21.80 -8.81 0.00
N VAL A 235 21.05 -9.19 1.05
CA VAL A 235 19.65 -8.79 1.28
C VAL A 235 19.64 -7.75 2.40
N GLY A 236 18.85 -6.68 2.21
CA GLY A 236 18.77 -5.52 3.11
C GLY A 236 19.12 -4.22 2.39
N ILE A 237 19.53 -3.21 3.16
CA ILE A 237 20.01 -1.95 2.60
C ILE A 237 21.50 -2.07 2.25
N VAL A 238 21.82 -1.87 0.96
CA VAL A 238 23.20 -1.72 0.51
C VAL A 238 23.60 -0.26 0.70
N ASP A 239 24.50 -0.04 1.63
CA ASP A 239 24.81 1.30 2.16
C ASP A 239 26.23 1.74 1.80
N TYR A 240 26.35 2.90 1.14
CA TYR A 240 27.63 3.53 0.79
C TYR A 240 28.04 4.62 1.77
N GLY A 241 27.28 4.80 2.86
CA GLY A 241 27.54 5.73 3.93
C GLY A 241 27.26 7.18 3.57
N ASN A 242 27.52 8.06 4.54
CA ASN A 242 27.43 9.51 4.34
C ASN A 242 28.52 10.00 3.38
N ARG A 243 28.15 10.80 2.38
CA ARG A 243 29.10 11.36 1.42
C ARG A 243 29.52 12.76 1.85
N PRO A 244 30.80 13.05 2.09
CA PRO A 244 31.25 14.39 2.45
C PRO A 244 31.15 15.36 1.27
N ASN A 245 31.37 14.87 0.04
CA ASN A 245 31.24 15.68 -1.16
C ASN A 245 29.79 15.67 -1.68
N LYS A 246 29.04 16.74 -1.40
CA LYS A 246 27.65 16.91 -1.84
C LYS A 246 27.48 17.20 -3.33
N SER A 247 28.58 17.41 -4.06
CA SER A 247 28.60 17.59 -5.51
C SER A 247 28.70 16.26 -6.28
N GLU A 248 28.86 15.13 -5.59
CA GLU A 248 28.74 13.81 -6.24
C GLU A 248 27.36 13.65 -6.88
N MET A 249 27.27 12.85 -7.94
CA MET A 249 26.02 12.67 -8.67
C MET A 249 25.47 11.28 -8.46
N TRP A 250 24.21 11.21 -8.04
CA TRP A 250 23.46 9.98 -7.78
C TRP A 250 22.01 10.15 -8.24
N ASP A 251 21.19 9.10 -8.10
CA ASP A 251 19.73 9.23 -8.17
C ASP A 251 19.22 9.64 -6.77
N VAL A 252 17.91 9.63 -6.50
CA VAL A 252 17.38 9.96 -5.16
C VAL A 252 16.20 9.09 -4.78
N PHE A 253 16.13 8.73 -3.49
CA PHE A 253 14.91 8.16 -2.91
C PHE A 253 14.14 9.28 -2.22
N CYS A 254 12.89 9.43 -2.62
CA CYS A 254 11.95 10.37 -2.05
C CYS A 254 10.91 9.60 -1.21
N TYR A 255 10.31 10.30 -0.27
CA TYR A 255 9.25 9.80 0.58
C TYR A 255 8.08 10.78 0.52
N ARG A 256 6.90 10.24 0.26
CA ARG A 256 5.65 10.95 0.48
C ARG A 256 4.68 10.04 1.23
N MET A 257 4.00 10.61 2.21
CA MET A 257 2.83 9.92 2.74
C MET A 257 1.76 9.89 1.65
N LYS A 258 1.24 8.71 1.36
CA LYS A 258 0.06 8.56 0.50
C LYS A 258 -1.17 8.78 1.36
N ASP A 259 -2.24 9.33 0.81
CA ASP A 259 -3.49 9.49 1.55
C ASP A 259 -4.20 8.15 1.74
N VAL A 260 -5.15 8.13 2.67
CA VAL A 260 -6.14 7.05 2.74
C VAL A 260 -7.09 7.16 1.54
N ASN A 261 -7.54 6.03 1.02
CA ASN A 261 -8.59 5.98 0.02
C ASN A 261 -9.91 5.61 0.70
N CYS A 262 -10.89 6.50 0.61
CA CYS A 262 -12.22 6.29 1.16
C CYS A 262 -13.21 6.02 0.03
N THR A 263 -13.98 4.94 0.13
CA THR A 263 -15.02 4.61 -0.85
C THR A 263 -16.33 4.32 -0.13
N CYS A 264 -17.41 5.03 -0.48
CA CYS A 264 -18.72 4.77 0.14
C CYS A 264 -19.16 3.30 -0.01
N LYS A 265 -19.75 2.75 1.04
CA LYS A 265 -20.31 1.40 1.06
C LYS A 265 -21.45 1.29 0.04
N VAL A 266 -21.77 0.05 -0.35
CA VAL A 266 -22.87 -0.24 -1.27
C VAL A 266 -24.17 0.38 -0.74
N GLY A 267 -24.84 1.16 -1.59
CA GLY A 267 -26.08 1.88 -1.25
C GLY A 267 -25.90 3.32 -0.79
N TYR A 268 -24.66 3.80 -0.69
CA TYR A 268 -24.31 5.19 -0.40
C TYR A 268 -23.61 5.84 -1.60
N VAL A 269 -23.66 7.17 -1.67
CA VAL A 269 -22.99 7.98 -2.70
C VAL A 269 -22.24 9.15 -2.06
N GLY A 270 -21.13 9.55 -2.67
CA GLY A 270 -20.29 10.66 -2.19
C GLY A 270 -18.82 10.42 -2.51
N ASP A 271 -17.94 11.17 -1.83
CA ASP A 271 -16.49 11.14 -2.03
C ASP A 271 -15.75 10.18 -1.07
N GLY A 272 -16.49 9.45 -0.23
CA GLY A 272 -15.94 8.55 0.78
C GLY A 272 -15.64 9.22 2.12
N PHE A 273 -15.44 10.54 2.15
CA PHE A 273 -15.36 11.33 3.39
C PHE A 273 -16.74 11.84 3.81
N SER A 274 -17.61 12.06 2.84
CA SER A 274 -19.05 12.26 3.00
C SER A 274 -19.78 11.20 2.19
N CYS A 275 -20.68 10.44 2.84
CA CYS A 275 -21.49 9.44 2.18
C CYS A 275 -22.97 9.63 2.55
N SER A 276 -23.82 9.75 1.54
CA SER A 276 -25.26 9.92 1.69
C SER A 276 -25.99 8.64 1.27
N GLY A 277 -26.87 8.16 2.13
CA GLY A 277 -27.73 7.01 1.88
C GLY A 277 -28.93 7.35 0.99
N ASN A 278 -29.95 6.49 0.98
CA ASN A 278 -31.18 6.73 0.21
C ASN A 278 -32.00 7.91 0.79
N MET A 279 -33.02 8.37 0.07
CA MET A 279 -33.84 9.52 0.46
C MET A 279 -34.41 9.39 1.87
N LEU A 280 -34.86 8.20 2.28
CA LEU A 280 -35.39 7.99 3.63
C LEU A 280 -34.30 8.15 4.70
N GLN A 281 -33.09 7.65 4.45
CA GLN A 281 -31.96 7.83 5.37
C GLN A 281 -31.56 9.30 5.49
N VAL A 282 -31.53 10.04 4.38
CA VAL A 282 -31.25 11.48 4.39
C VAL A 282 -32.32 12.24 5.18
N LEU A 283 -33.61 11.97 4.93
CA LEU A 283 -34.72 12.52 5.71
C LEU A 283 -34.58 12.24 7.22
N THR A 284 -34.12 11.05 7.58
CA THR A 284 -33.93 10.64 8.98
C THR A 284 -32.73 11.33 9.63
N SER A 285 -31.71 11.68 8.84
CA SER A 285 -30.50 12.35 9.33
C SER A 285 -30.66 13.86 9.57
N LEU A 286 -31.62 14.51 8.88
CA LEU A 286 -31.80 15.96 8.92
C LEU A 286 -32.89 16.34 9.94
N SER A 287 -32.45 16.91 11.07
CA SER A 287 -33.35 17.37 12.15
C SER A 287 -34.35 18.45 11.72
N SER A 288 -34.09 19.15 10.61
CA SER A 288 -34.97 20.16 10.02
C SER A 288 -36.16 19.59 9.25
N LEU A 289 -36.23 18.26 9.02
CA LEU A 289 -37.22 17.60 8.17
C LEU A 289 -38.08 16.56 8.91
N THR A 290 -38.01 16.53 10.25
CA THR A 290 -38.66 15.51 11.09
C THR A 290 -40.17 15.51 11.00
N ASP A 291 -40.81 16.66 10.78
CA ASP A 291 -42.27 16.77 10.67
C ASP A 291 -42.78 16.01 9.44
N PHE A 292 -42.15 16.20 8.29
CA PHE A 292 -42.51 15.49 7.06
C PHE A 292 -42.20 13.99 7.17
N LEU A 293 -41.07 13.62 7.76
CA LEU A 293 -40.73 12.22 8.02
C LEU A 293 -41.82 11.53 8.87
N ALA A 294 -42.33 12.20 9.91
CA ALA A 294 -43.40 11.66 10.74
C ALA A 294 -44.69 11.40 9.95
N GLU A 295 -45.09 12.31 9.06
CA GLU A 295 -46.24 12.12 8.17
C GLU A 295 -46.01 10.97 7.17
N VAL A 296 -44.81 10.84 6.60
CA VAL A 296 -44.43 9.72 5.71
C VAL A 296 -44.52 8.38 6.44
N LEU A 297 -44.01 8.30 7.67
CA LEU A 297 -44.08 7.09 8.50
C LEU A 297 -45.54 6.78 8.89
N ALA A 298 -46.33 7.78 9.27
CA ALA A 298 -47.76 7.61 9.55
C ALA A 298 -48.54 7.13 8.32
N TYR A 299 -48.25 7.67 7.13
CA TYR A 299 -48.84 7.20 5.88
C TYR A 299 -48.47 5.74 5.59
N SER A 300 -47.20 5.38 5.81
CA SER A 300 -46.74 3.99 5.66
C SER A 300 -47.49 3.02 6.58
N ASN A 301 -47.84 3.45 7.80
CA ASN A 301 -48.58 2.60 8.73
C ASN A 301 -50.09 2.54 8.44
N SER A 302 -50.64 3.48 7.66
CA SER A 302 -52.08 3.58 7.42
C SER A 302 -52.58 2.87 6.15
N SER A 303 -51.73 2.63 5.14
CA SER A 303 -52.18 2.05 3.86
C SER A 303 -51.12 1.22 3.13
N ALA A 304 -51.56 0.38 2.18
CA ALA A 304 -50.66 -0.36 1.31
C ALA A 304 -49.88 0.57 0.36
N GLN A 305 -50.54 1.62 -0.13
CA GLN A 305 -49.93 2.68 -0.95
C GLN A 305 -48.82 3.42 -0.19
N GLY A 306 -49.06 3.75 1.09
CA GLY A 306 -48.05 4.35 1.95
C GLY A 306 -46.83 3.45 2.19
N ARG A 307 -47.03 2.15 2.40
CA ARG A 307 -45.90 1.19 2.47
C ARG A 307 -45.12 1.13 1.17
N ALA A 308 -45.82 1.16 0.03
CA ALA A 308 -45.18 1.19 -1.28
C ALA A 308 -44.40 2.50 -1.50
N PHE A 309 -44.90 3.63 -1.02
CA PHE A 309 -44.19 4.92 -1.06
C PHE A 309 -42.92 4.89 -0.21
N LEU A 310 -42.99 4.41 1.03
CA LEU A 310 -41.81 4.28 1.89
C LEU A 310 -40.76 3.34 1.27
N LYS A 311 -41.18 2.20 0.71
CA LYS A 311 -40.31 1.29 -0.02
C LYS A 311 -39.65 1.97 -1.23
N HIS A 312 -40.37 2.86 -1.89
CA HIS A 312 -39.82 3.61 -3.00
C HIS A 312 -38.72 4.59 -2.54
N LEU A 313 -38.89 5.27 -1.41
CA LEU A 313 -37.84 6.13 -0.85
C LEU A 313 -36.54 5.38 -0.47
N THR A 314 -36.59 4.07 -0.28
CA THR A 314 -35.41 3.22 0.02
C THR A 314 -34.90 2.42 -1.16
N ASP A 315 -35.62 2.37 -2.28
CA ASP A 315 -35.23 1.62 -3.47
C ASP A 315 -34.09 2.34 -4.20
N LEU A 316 -32.97 1.67 -4.39
CA LEU A 316 -31.76 2.23 -5.01
C LEU A 316 -31.82 2.25 -6.54
N SER A 317 -32.75 1.50 -7.14
CA SER A 317 -32.92 1.44 -8.60
C SER A 317 -33.65 2.66 -9.15
N ILE A 318 -34.35 3.39 -8.28
CA ILE A 318 -35.15 4.53 -8.65
C ILE A 318 -34.32 5.81 -8.62
N ARG A 319 -34.79 6.81 -9.36
CA ARG A 319 -34.23 8.16 -9.41
C ARG A 319 -35.39 9.14 -9.37
N GLY A 320 -35.29 10.15 -8.51
CA GLY A 320 -36.31 11.18 -8.40
C GLY A 320 -35.85 12.38 -7.59
N THR A 321 -36.69 13.40 -7.58
CA THR A 321 -36.51 14.61 -6.77
C THR A 321 -37.64 14.70 -5.77
N LEU A 322 -37.29 14.75 -4.49
CA LEU A 322 -38.23 14.88 -3.38
C LEU A 322 -38.16 16.32 -2.85
N PHE A 323 -39.28 17.02 -2.90
CA PHE A 323 -39.42 18.32 -2.24
C PHE A 323 -39.89 18.10 -0.81
N VAL A 324 -39.19 18.64 0.19
CA VAL A 324 -39.48 18.35 1.60
C VAL A 324 -39.70 19.65 2.35
N PRO A 325 -40.87 19.86 2.98
CA PRO A 325 -41.09 21.06 3.77
C PRO A 325 -40.20 21.06 5.02
N GLN A 326 -39.59 22.20 5.32
CA GLN A 326 -38.90 22.39 6.60
C GLN A 326 -39.90 22.29 7.77
N ASN A 327 -39.40 21.93 8.95
CA ASN A 327 -40.21 21.90 10.16
C ASN A 327 -40.90 23.24 10.42
N SER A 328 -42.19 23.18 10.74
CA SER A 328 -43.01 24.37 10.95
C SER A 328 -42.82 24.92 12.37
N ARG A 329 -42.21 26.10 12.52
CA ARG A 329 -42.01 26.71 13.86
C ARG A 329 -43.27 27.35 14.47
N LEU A 330 -44.34 27.58 13.70
CA LEU A 330 -45.38 28.54 14.11
C LEU A 330 -46.84 28.31 13.69
N MET A 331 -47.27 27.20 13.08
CA MET A 331 -48.68 27.06 12.65
C MET A 331 -49.24 25.65 12.83
N GLU A 332 -50.55 25.59 13.13
CA GLU A 332 -51.39 24.42 13.39
C GLU A 332 -50.96 23.16 12.63
N LYS A 333 -50.75 22.04 13.36
CA LYS A 333 -50.50 20.70 12.79
C LYS A 333 -51.59 20.31 11.80
N LYS A 334 -51.40 20.66 10.52
CA LYS A 334 -52.30 20.29 9.45
C LYS A 334 -51.75 19.03 8.81
N SER A 335 -52.29 17.89 9.22
CA SER A 335 -51.89 16.57 8.70
C SER A 335 -51.99 16.53 7.17
N LEU A 336 -51.01 15.88 6.55
CA LEU A 336 -50.96 15.70 5.11
C LEU A 336 -51.73 14.44 4.73
N SER A 337 -52.52 14.52 3.66
CA SER A 337 -53.10 13.30 3.10
C SER A 337 -52.01 12.47 2.41
N GLY A 338 -52.21 11.15 2.28
CA GLY A 338 -51.28 10.30 1.52
C GLY A 338 -51.03 10.79 0.09
N ARG A 339 -52.05 11.39 -0.55
CA ARG A 339 -51.93 12.04 -1.86
C ARG A 339 -51.04 13.27 -1.83
N ASP A 340 -51.15 14.10 -0.79
CA ASP A 340 -50.27 15.25 -0.62
C ASP A 340 -48.82 14.79 -0.49
N ILE A 341 -48.56 13.75 0.32
CA ILE A 341 -47.22 13.18 0.51
C ILE A 341 -46.64 12.68 -0.82
N GLU A 342 -47.40 11.92 -1.60
CA GLU A 342 -46.94 11.43 -2.90
C GLU A 342 -46.71 12.54 -3.94
N HIS A 343 -47.38 13.68 -3.81
CA HIS A 343 -47.21 14.84 -4.68
C HIS A 343 -45.89 15.57 -4.47
N HIS A 344 -45.18 15.31 -3.35
CA HIS A 344 -43.86 15.88 -3.10
C HIS A 344 -42.73 15.19 -3.89
N LEU A 345 -42.99 14.01 -4.48
CA LEU A 345 -42.00 13.23 -5.20
C LEU A 345 -42.24 13.29 -6.72
N THR A 346 -41.21 13.67 -7.47
CA THR A 346 -41.22 13.63 -8.94
C THR A 346 -41.05 12.21 -9.48
N ASN A 347 -41.53 11.98 -10.70
CA ASN A 347 -41.40 10.69 -11.37
C ASN A 347 -40.17 10.66 -12.28
N VAL A 348 -39.21 9.77 -12.01
CA VAL A 348 -38.05 9.39 -12.86
C VAL A 348 -37.05 10.53 -13.20
N SER A 349 -37.32 11.79 -12.87
CA SER A 349 -36.40 12.91 -13.12
C SER A 349 -35.69 13.36 -11.84
N VAL A 350 -34.35 13.31 -11.86
CA VAL A 350 -33.50 14.05 -10.93
C VAL A 350 -33.28 15.44 -11.52
N SER A 351 -33.71 16.46 -10.80
CA SER A 351 -33.61 17.86 -11.22
C SER A 351 -32.77 18.63 -10.21
N PHE A 352 -31.56 19.02 -10.62
CA PHE A 352 -30.70 19.89 -9.81
C PHE A 352 -31.28 21.30 -9.73
N TYR A 353 -30.87 22.08 -8.73
CA TYR A 353 -31.36 23.43 -8.55
C TYR A 353 -31.22 24.26 -9.83
N ASP A 354 -30.09 24.17 -10.52
CA ASP A 354 -29.80 24.87 -11.77
C ASP A 354 -30.75 24.52 -12.92
N ASP A 355 -31.31 23.30 -12.93
CA ASP A 355 -32.31 22.87 -13.91
C ASP A 355 -33.73 23.39 -13.59
N LEU A 356 -33.96 23.81 -12.33
CA LEU A 356 -35.24 24.35 -11.87
C LEU A 356 -35.39 25.82 -12.29
N VAL A 357 -35.33 26.10 -13.59
CA VAL A 357 -35.50 27.46 -14.12
C VAL A 357 -36.97 27.87 -14.20
N ASN A 358 -37.23 29.17 -14.32
CA ASN A 358 -38.58 29.72 -14.43
C ASN A 358 -39.36 29.10 -15.61
N GLY A 359 -40.53 28.54 -15.34
CA GLY A 359 -41.37 27.85 -16.32
C GLY A 359 -41.15 26.33 -16.42
N THR A 360 -40.21 25.76 -15.65
CA THR A 360 -40.02 24.31 -15.61
C THR A 360 -41.25 23.61 -15.05
N VAL A 361 -41.69 22.52 -15.68
CA VAL A 361 -42.83 21.70 -15.25
C VAL A 361 -42.34 20.31 -14.92
N LEU A 362 -42.56 19.87 -13.68
CA LEU A 362 -42.18 18.54 -13.21
C LEU A 362 -43.42 17.67 -13.02
N THR A 363 -43.34 16.41 -13.45
CA THR A 363 -44.43 15.46 -13.22
C THR A 363 -44.18 14.70 -11.92
N THR A 364 -45.18 14.71 -11.04
CA THR A 364 -45.16 13.98 -9.76
C THR A 364 -45.49 12.52 -9.95
N ARG A 365 -45.11 11.67 -9.00
CA ARG A 365 -45.47 10.24 -8.98
C ARG A 365 -46.98 10.02 -9.05
N LEU A 366 -47.74 10.92 -8.43
CA LEU A 366 -49.21 10.91 -8.45
C LEU A 366 -49.81 11.27 -9.82
N GLY A 367 -48.98 11.70 -10.79
CA GLY A 367 -49.39 12.15 -12.11
C GLY A 367 -49.81 13.63 -12.18
N GLY A 368 -49.74 14.36 -11.06
CA GLY A 368 -49.91 15.81 -11.02
C GLY A 368 -48.67 16.55 -11.53
N GLN A 369 -48.81 17.85 -11.82
CA GLN A 369 -47.71 18.71 -12.27
C GLN A 369 -47.31 19.70 -11.16
N LEU A 370 -46.00 19.93 -11.03
CA LEU A 370 -45.42 21.02 -10.22
C LEU A 370 -44.83 22.06 -11.16
N PHE A 371 -45.04 23.34 -10.85
CA PHE A 371 -44.57 24.47 -11.64
C PHE A 371 -43.48 25.23 -10.90
N ILE A 372 -42.34 25.40 -11.57
CA ILE A 372 -41.24 26.20 -11.07
C ILE A 372 -41.40 27.65 -11.52
N THR A 373 -41.34 28.57 -10.57
CA THR A 373 -41.35 30.02 -10.82
C THR A 373 -40.17 30.69 -10.13
N SER A 374 -39.72 31.81 -10.68
CA SER A 374 -38.62 32.59 -10.10
C SER A 374 -39.06 34.01 -9.79
N ARG A 375 -38.59 34.56 -8.66
CA ARG A 375 -38.72 35.97 -8.32
C ARG A 375 -37.35 36.55 -7.99
N GLN A 376 -36.99 37.63 -8.66
CA GLN A 376 -35.84 38.45 -8.30
C GLN A 376 -36.25 39.48 -7.26
N ASP A 377 -35.50 39.55 -6.17
CA ASP A 377 -35.63 40.63 -5.19
C ASP A 377 -34.84 41.88 -5.63
N GLN A 378 -35.08 43.03 -5.00
CA GLN A 378 -34.41 44.31 -5.31
C GLN A 378 -32.88 44.24 -5.18
N LEU A 379 -32.36 43.25 -4.45
CA LEU A 379 -30.94 42.96 -4.30
C LEU A 379 -30.36 42.01 -5.36
N HIS A 380 -31.10 41.72 -6.44
CA HIS A 380 -30.73 40.72 -7.48
C HIS A 380 -30.56 39.29 -6.97
N GLN A 381 -31.09 38.97 -5.78
CA GLN A 381 -31.10 37.61 -5.27
C GLN A 381 -32.32 36.87 -5.85
N GLU A 382 -32.06 35.81 -6.61
CA GLU A 382 -33.10 35.00 -7.24
C GLU A 382 -33.62 33.95 -6.25
N THR A 383 -34.90 34.04 -5.89
CA THR A 383 -35.59 32.99 -5.13
C THR A 383 -36.47 32.18 -6.07
N ARG A 384 -36.29 30.86 -6.06
CA ARG A 384 -37.08 29.93 -6.87
C ARG A 384 -38.17 29.30 -6.00
N PHE A 385 -39.31 29.04 -6.63
CA PHE A 385 -40.50 28.53 -5.99
C PHE A 385 -41.04 27.33 -6.74
N VAL A 386 -41.48 26.31 -6.01
CA VAL A 386 -42.24 25.16 -6.54
C VAL A 386 -43.69 25.29 -6.10
N ASP A 387 -44.60 25.47 -7.05
CA ASP A 387 -46.02 25.82 -6.81
C ASP A 387 -46.20 26.96 -5.80
N GLY A 388 -45.32 27.98 -5.87
CA GLY A 388 -45.34 29.13 -4.96
C GLY A 388 -44.71 28.91 -3.58
N ARG A 389 -44.10 27.76 -3.31
CA ARG A 389 -43.35 27.47 -2.07
C ARG A 389 -41.87 27.71 -2.31
N ALA A 390 -41.22 28.53 -1.49
CA ALA A 390 -39.83 28.90 -1.70
C ALA A 390 -38.92 27.68 -1.48
N ILE A 391 -37.93 27.49 -2.37
CA ILE A 391 -36.88 26.48 -2.20
C ILE A 391 -35.80 27.10 -1.31
N LEU A 392 -35.62 26.54 -0.11
CA LEU A 392 -34.78 27.08 0.96
C LEU A 392 -33.38 26.46 0.99
N GLN A 393 -33.30 25.17 0.70
CA GLN A 393 -32.06 24.42 0.57
C GLN A 393 -32.23 23.47 -0.60
N TRP A 394 -31.17 23.22 -1.35
CA TRP A 394 -31.24 22.47 -2.59
C TRP A 394 -30.03 21.56 -2.75
N ASP A 395 -30.15 20.66 -3.72
CA ASP A 395 -29.12 19.71 -4.13
C ASP A 395 -28.61 18.81 -2.99
N ILE A 396 -29.51 18.46 -2.07
CA ILE A 396 -29.19 17.49 -1.02
C ILE A 396 -29.17 16.10 -1.66
N ILE A 397 -27.98 15.55 -1.82
CA ILE A 397 -27.75 14.29 -2.53
C ILE A 397 -28.26 13.10 -1.70
N ALA A 398 -28.96 12.19 -2.38
CA ALA A 398 -29.30 10.86 -1.87
C ALA A 398 -28.88 9.80 -2.88
N SER A 399 -28.57 8.58 -2.43
CA SER A 399 -28.09 7.51 -3.31
C SER A 399 -29.08 7.10 -4.40
N ASN A 400 -30.38 7.36 -4.20
CA ASN A 400 -31.46 7.13 -5.14
C ASN A 400 -32.14 8.43 -5.65
N GLY A 401 -31.54 9.61 -5.47
CA GLY A 401 -32.05 10.85 -6.07
C GLY A 401 -31.60 12.12 -5.36
N LEU A 402 -32.48 13.12 -5.31
CA LEU A 402 -32.17 14.45 -4.80
C LEU A 402 -33.29 14.97 -3.90
N ILE A 403 -32.92 15.75 -2.88
CA ILE A 403 -33.85 16.40 -1.97
C ILE A 403 -33.68 17.92 -2.06
N HIS A 404 -34.81 18.62 -2.17
CA HIS A 404 -34.89 20.08 -2.04
C HIS A 404 -35.78 20.42 -0.85
N VAL A 405 -35.31 21.27 0.04
CA VAL A 405 -36.09 21.74 1.19
C VAL A 405 -36.92 22.95 0.79
N ILE A 406 -38.21 22.94 1.12
CA ILE A 406 -39.16 23.99 0.76
C ILE A 406 -39.78 24.64 2.00
N SER A 407 -40.33 25.84 1.82
CA SER A 407 -40.89 26.63 2.93
C SER A 407 -42.14 26.03 3.57
N GLU A 408 -43.01 25.40 2.77
CA GLU A 408 -44.30 24.87 3.22
C GLU A 408 -44.67 23.59 2.45
N PRO A 409 -45.57 22.74 2.97
CA PRO A 409 -46.00 21.52 2.27
C PRO A 409 -46.75 21.80 0.96
N LEU A 410 -46.49 20.96 -0.04
CA LEU A 410 -47.26 20.88 -1.28
C LEU A 410 -48.62 20.21 -1.05
N LYS A 411 -49.59 20.52 -1.91
CA LYS A 411 -50.95 19.99 -1.85
C LYS A 411 -51.36 19.41 -3.19
N ALA A 412 -51.82 18.16 -3.18
CA ALA A 412 -52.20 17.48 -4.40
C ALA A 412 -53.45 18.14 -5.02
N PRO A 413 -53.54 18.24 -6.36
CA PRO A 413 -54.75 18.70 -7.02
C PRO A 413 -55.96 17.83 -6.66
N HIS A 414 -57.14 18.47 -6.53
CA HIS A 414 -58.39 17.77 -6.29
C HIS A 414 -58.74 16.86 -7.48
N VAL A 415 -59.10 15.60 -7.21
CA VAL A 415 -59.65 14.71 -8.24
C VAL A 415 -61.03 15.24 -8.61
N PRO A 416 -61.33 15.57 -9.87
CA PRO A 416 -62.70 15.85 -10.26
C PRO A 416 -63.56 14.63 -9.98
N ALA A 417 -64.62 14.79 -9.21
CA ALA A 417 -65.57 13.71 -8.92
C ALA A 417 -66.12 13.19 -10.25
N SER A 418 -65.80 11.94 -10.59
CA SER A 418 -66.40 11.27 -11.73
C SER A 418 -67.93 11.27 -11.56
N PRO A 419 -68.72 11.69 -12.55
CA PRO A 419 -70.17 11.57 -12.47
C PRO A 419 -70.51 10.08 -12.34
N ALA A 420 -71.28 9.74 -11.31
CA ALA A 420 -71.78 8.40 -11.13
C ALA A 420 -72.62 8.01 -12.35
N HIS A 421 -72.07 7.16 -13.21
CA HIS A 421 -72.88 6.46 -14.20
C HIS A 421 -73.77 5.46 -13.46
N THR A 422 -75.06 5.78 -13.38
CA THR A 422 -76.14 4.84 -13.08
C THR A 422 -76.15 3.74 -14.14
N GLY A 423 -75.47 2.63 -13.85
CA GLY A 423 -75.48 1.42 -14.66
C GLY A 423 -76.84 0.72 -14.58
N LEU A 424 -77.74 1.10 -15.48
CA LEU A 424 -78.94 0.34 -15.83
C LEU A 424 -78.50 -0.94 -16.56
N GLY A 425 -78.92 -2.10 -16.05
CA GLY A 425 -78.40 -3.41 -16.41
C GLY A 425 -78.46 -3.77 -17.89
N THR A 426 -77.29 -3.89 -18.51
CA THR A 426 -77.06 -4.56 -19.80
C THR A 426 -76.20 -5.80 -19.59
N GLY A 427 -76.68 -6.73 -18.75
CA GLY A 427 -76.06 -8.05 -18.54
C GLY A 427 -76.70 -9.19 -19.35
N GLY A 428 -77.87 -8.98 -19.95
CA GLY A 428 -78.63 -10.03 -20.63
C GLY A 428 -78.33 -10.21 -22.13
N ILE A 429 -77.77 -9.21 -22.82
CA ILE A 429 -77.69 -9.22 -24.29
C ILE A 429 -76.36 -9.82 -24.79
N CYS A 430 -75.26 -9.70 -24.04
CA CYS A 430 -73.97 -10.28 -24.44
C CYS A 430 -73.92 -11.80 -24.31
N ALA A 431 -74.66 -12.41 -23.38
CA ALA A 431 -74.71 -13.86 -23.23
C ALA A 431 -75.40 -14.54 -24.43
N VAL A 432 -76.44 -13.92 -24.99
CA VAL A 432 -77.17 -14.47 -26.15
C VAL A 432 -76.33 -14.40 -27.43
N ILE A 433 -75.53 -13.35 -27.60
CA ILE A 433 -74.64 -13.19 -28.77
C ILE A 433 -73.47 -14.20 -28.73
N LEU A 434 -72.91 -14.47 -27.55
CA LEU A 434 -71.83 -15.45 -27.39
C LEU A 434 -72.30 -16.89 -27.62
N VAL A 435 -73.53 -17.24 -27.19
CA VAL A 435 -74.11 -18.57 -27.42
C VAL A 435 -74.45 -18.76 -28.90
N ALA A 436 -75.00 -17.74 -29.58
CA ALA A 436 -75.27 -17.81 -31.02
C ALA A 436 -73.98 -17.93 -31.87
N GLY A 437 -72.92 -17.21 -31.48
CA GLY A 437 -71.61 -17.29 -32.15
C GLY A 437 -70.94 -18.66 -32.02
N ALA A 438 -71.05 -19.30 -30.85
CA ALA A 438 -70.52 -20.65 -30.64
C ALA A 438 -71.26 -21.70 -31.48
N ILE A 439 -72.60 -21.61 -31.57
CA ILE A 439 -73.41 -22.52 -32.39
C ILE A 439 -73.09 -22.38 -33.88
N ALA A 440 -72.85 -21.15 -34.37
CA ALA A 440 -72.46 -20.91 -35.76
C ALA A 440 -71.06 -21.47 -36.09
N LEU A 441 -70.10 -21.39 -35.16
CA LEU A 441 -68.75 -21.95 -35.32
C LEU A 441 -68.74 -23.48 -35.35
N VAL A 442 -69.60 -24.12 -34.55
CA VAL A 442 -69.75 -25.59 -34.57
C VAL A 442 -70.43 -26.06 -35.86
N ALA A 443 -71.43 -25.33 -36.36
CA ALA A 443 -72.06 -25.65 -37.64
C ALA A 443 -71.08 -25.48 -38.82
N TYR A 444 -70.25 -24.43 -38.79
CA TYR A 444 -69.25 -24.18 -39.83
C TYR A 444 -68.13 -25.23 -39.84
N SER A 445 -67.64 -25.65 -38.67
CA SER A 445 -66.60 -26.68 -38.58
C SER A 445 -67.13 -28.06 -39.02
N TYR A 446 -68.38 -28.39 -38.68
CA TYR A 446 -69.06 -29.60 -39.16
C TYR A 446 -69.23 -29.62 -40.68
N PHE A 447 -69.64 -28.49 -41.27
CA PHE A 447 -69.77 -28.35 -42.73
C PHE A 447 -68.41 -28.45 -43.45
N ARG A 448 -67.34 -27.91 -42.86
CA ARG A 448 -65.99 -27.92 -43.43
C ARG A 448 -65.29 -29.28 -43.33
N LEU A 449 -65.55 -30.05 -42.27
CA LEU A 449 -65.01 -31.40 -42.08
C LEU A 449 -65.69 -32.43 -42.99
N ASN A 450 -66.95 -32.21 -43.38
CA ASN A 450 -67.69 -33.14 -44.25
C ASN A 450 -67.37 -33.00 -45.75
N GLN A 451 -66.48 -32.07 -46.16
CA GLN A 451 -66.05 -31.87 -47.55
C GLN A 451 -64.66 -32.45 -47.90
N ARG A 452 -63.97 -33.14 -46.98
CA ARG A 452 -62.69 -33.79 -47.29
C ARG A 452 -62.76 -35.30 -47.04
N THR A 453 -63.21 -36.02 -48.04
CA THR A 453 -62.95 -37.46 -48.21
C THR A 453 -62.07 -37.66 -49.45
N THR A 454 -61.17 -38.65 -49.38
CA THR A 454 -60.09 -39.04 -50.31
C THR A 454 -58.80 -38.18 -50.19
N GLY A 455 -57.59 -38.68 -49.91
CA GLY A 455 -57.06 -40.02 -49.70
C GLY A 455 -55.69 -40.18 -50.40
N PHE A 456 -54.58 -40.06 -49.63
CA PHE A 456 -53.17 -40.57 -49.79
C PHE A 456 -52.42 -40.34 -51.14
N GLN A 457 -51.09 -40.09 -51.22
CA GLN A 457 -49.94 -40.87 -50.70
C GLN A 457 -48.57 -40.11 -50.83
N ARG A 458 -47.70 -40.32 -49.81
CA ARG A 458 -46.22 -40.48 -49.71
C ARG A 458 -45.24 -39.95 -50.80
N PHE A 459 -44.18 -39.25 -50.34
CA PHE A 459 -42.80 -39.34 -50.84
C PHE A 459 -41.79 -39.15 -49.69
N GLU A 460 -40.74 -39.98 -49.69
CA GLU A 460 -39.63 -40.10 -48.72
C GLU A 460 -38.47 -39.13 -48.99
N SER A 461 -37.66 -38.85 -47.96
CA SER A 461 -36.19 -38.84 -48.09
C SER A 461 -35.51 -39.05 -46.72
N GLU A 462 -34.50 -39.92 -46.74
CA GLU A 462 -33.69 -40.46 -45.63
C GLU A 462 -32.34 -39.71 -45.51
N GLU A 463 -31.86 -39.63 -44.26
CA GLU A 463 -30.50 -39.66 -43.69
C GLU A 463 -29.23 -39.04 -44.34
N ASP A 464 -28.54 -38.30 -43.46
CA ASP A 464 -27.11 -38.32 -43.04
C ASP A 464 -25.93 -37.71 -43.84
N ILE A 465 -25.08 -37.04 -43.03
CA ILE A 465 -23.59 -37.02 -42.95
C ILE A 465 -22.87 -35.62 -43.02
N ASP A 466 -22.07 -35.41 -41.96
CA ASP A 466 -20.82 -34.65 -41.67
C ASP A 466 -20.61 -33.12 -41.85
N VAL A 467 -20.43 -32.47 -40.68
CA VAL A 467 -19.23 -31.76 -40.13
C VAL A 467 -18.37 -30.85 -41.03
N LEU A 468 -18.36 -29.53 -40.72
CA LEU A 468 -17.18 -28.75 -40.29
C LEU A 468 -17.48 -27.23 -40.13
N ALA A 469 -16.88 -26.63 -39.07
CA ALA A 469 -16.50 -25.21 -38.90
C ALA A 469 -17.62 -24.13 -38.75
N PHE A 470 -17.62 -23.16 -37.82
CA PHE A 470 -16.69 -22.72 -36.76
C PHE A 470 -17.47 -21.75 -35.82
N GLY A 471 -17.35 -21.86 -34.49
CA GLY A 471 -17.72 -20.76 -33.58
C GLY A 471 -17.92 -21.06 -32.07
N LYS A 472 -16.92 -20.67 -31.25
CA LYS A 472 -16.94 -20.21 -29.83
C LYS A 472 -16.71 -21.21 -28.66
N GLN A 473 -15.59 -21.02 -27.95
CA GLN A 473 -15.23 -21.50 -26.59
C GLN A 473 -15.81 -20.57 -25.49
N GLN A 474 -16.01 -20.88 -24.20
CA GLN A 474 -16.03 -22.08 -23.32
C GLN A 474 -16.65 -21.60 -21.97
N PRO A 475 -17.40 -22.44 -21.21
CA PRO A 475 -17.06 -22.62 -19.79
C PRO A 475 -17.20 -24.09 -19.35
N GLU A 476 -16.33 -24.56 -18.45
CA GLU A 476 -16.44 -25.89 -17.85
C GLU A 476 -16.96 -25.82 -16.40
N ASN A 477 -17.77 -26.83 -16.09
CA ASN A 477 -18.61 -26.95 -14.91
C ASN A 477 -18.25 -28.22 -14.14
N ILE A 478 -18.50 -28.15 -12.83
CA ILE A 478 -18.36 -29.19 -11.81
C ILE A 478 -19.36 -30.34 -12.01
N ALA A 479 -18.98 -31.58 -11.67
CA ALA A 479 -19.80 -32.51 -10.86
C ALA A 479 -19.05 -33.79 -10.37
N ASN A 480 -19.21 -34.05 -9.06
CA ASN A 480 -18.91 -35.24 -8.21
C ASN A 480 -19.60 -36.54 -8.69
N PRO A 481 -19.28 -37.81 -8.22
CA PRO A 481 -19.44 -38.24 -6.79
C PRO A 481 -18.64 -39.48 -6.21
N VAL A 482 -18.52 -39.51 -4.86
CA VAL A 482 -18.75 -40.61 -3.85
C VAL A 482 -17.81 -41.83 -3.64
N TYR A 483 -17.44 -42.06 -2.34
CA TYR A 483 -17.09 -43.27 -1.50
C TYR A 483 -16.47 -44.53 -2.15
N GLU A 484 -15.50 -45.29 -1.60
CA GLU A 484 -15.29 -45.77 -0.22
C GLU A 484 -13.90 -46.48 -0.03
N SER A 485 -13.40 -46.51 1.21
CA SER A 485 -12.54 -47.54 1.89
C SER A 485 -11.06 -47.84 1.53
N SER A 486 -10.23 -47.69 2.57
CA SER A 486 -8.80 -48.07 2.79
C SER A 486 -8.53 -49.60 2.83
N PRO A 487 -7.26 -50.09 2.98
CA PRO A 487 -6.64 -50.20 4.32
C PRO A 487 -5.08 -50.12 4.45
N SER A 488 -4.62 -49.74 5.67
CA SER A 488 -3.43 -50.17 6.47
C SER A 488 -2.01 -50.23 5.85
N ALA A 489 -0.88 -49.92 6.50
CA ALA A 489 -0.42 -49.55 7.86
C ALA A 489 1.16 -49.51 7.82
N PRO A 490 1.96 -49.38 8.91
CA PRO A 490 1.67 -49.05 10.32
C PRO A 490 2.51 -47.87 10.92
N PRO A 491 2.21 -47.49 12.19
CA PRO A 491 2.73 -46.30 12.90
C PRO A 491 3.56 -46.63 14.16
N GLU A 492 4.12 -45.59 14.81
CA GLU A 492 4.41 -45.41 16.25
C GLU A 492 5.02 -43.99 16.41
N ASP A 493 4.79 -43.15 17.44
CA ASP A 493 4.07 -43.32 18.70
C ASP A 493 3.70 -41.94 19.28
N SER A 494 2.55 -41.84 19.97
CA SER A 494 2.13 -40.68 20.76
C SER A 494 1.66 -41.15 22.13
N CYS A 495 2.10 -40.48 23.21
CA CYS A 495 1.49 -40.59 24.52
C CYS A 495 1.06 -39.20 25.03
N ASP A 496 -0.21 -39.14 25.41
CA ASP A 496 -0.92 -38.13 26.25
C ASP A 496 -1.01 -38.73 27.69
N PRO A 497 -1.74 -38.20 28.71
CA PRO A 497 -1.95 -36.84 29.24
C PRO A 497 -1.95 -36.72 30.82
N PHE A 498 -2.10 -35.48 31.35
CA PHE A 498 -2.52 -35.04 32.73
C PHE A 498 -1.56 -35.16 33.96
N PRO A 499 -1.76 -34.43 35.11
CA PRO A 499 -2.87 -33.53 35.51
C PRO A 499 -2.51 -32.16 36.13
N ASP A 500 -3.58 -31.39 36.42
CA ASP A 500 -3.69 -30.28 37.36
C ASP A 500 -3.09 -30.55 38.77
N ALA A 501 -2.60 -29.49 39.42
CA ALA A 501 -2.53 -29.29 40.87
C ALA A 501 -2.42 -27.76 41.11
N GLU A 502 -3.52 -27.11 41.49
CA GLU A 502 -3.92 -26.79 42.88
C GLU A 502 -3.08 -25.70 43.56
N GLU A 503 -3.83 -24.69 43.99
CA GLU A 503 -3.50 -23.62 44.91
C GLU A 503 -2.94 -24.16 46.23
N GLN A 504 -1.97 -23.46 46.81
CA GLN A 504 -1.87 -23.40 48.27
C GLN A 504 -1.29 -22.06 48.74
N GLU A 505 -2.14 -21.37 49.50
CA GLU A 505 -1.85 -20.22 50.36
C GLU A 505 -0.77 -20.55 51.40
N VAL A 506 0.13 -19.59 51.68
CA VAL A 506 0.71 -19.28 53.01
C VAL A 506 1.16 -17.81 52.94
N GLU A 507 0.34 -16.87 53.40
CA GLU A 507 0.33 -16.32 54.77
C GLU A 507 1.57 -15.48 55.13
N SER A 508 1.36 -14.16 55.10
CA SER A 508 1.71 -13.18 56.14
C SER A 508 2.98 -13.43 56.98
N SER A 509 3.97 -12.53 56.83
CA SER A 509 4.59 -11.88 58.00
C SER A 509 5.29 -10.58 57.59
N ASP A 510 4.63 -9.48 57.90
CA ASP A 510 5.24 -8.16 58.12
C ASP A 510 6.05 -8.21 59.45
N PRO A 511 7.19 -7.51 59.55
CA PRO A 511 7.33 -6.67 60.72
C PRO A 511 7.88 -5.27 60.41
N LEU A 512 7.10 -4.29 60.87
CA LEU A 512 7.52 -2.98 61.38
C LEU A 512 8.90 -2.97 62.05
N GLY A 513 9.70 -1.94 61.78
CA GLY A 513 10.78 -1.56 62.72
C GLY A 513 11.86 -0.60 62.21
N ALA A 514 11.50 0.68 62.14
CA ALA A 514 12.32 1.90 62.23
C ALA A 514 13.84 1.79 62.50
N LEU A 515 14.63 2.62 61.80
CA LEU A 515 15.66 3.51 62.39
C LEU A 515 16.25 4.49 61.35
N ARG A 516 15.84 5.75 61.46
CA ARG A 516 16.68 6.97 61.45
C ARG A 516 18.16 6.77 61.09
N SER A 517 18.61 7.39 60.01
CA SER A 517 19.71 8.37 59.94
C SER A 517 19.73 9.01 58.56
#